data_AF-A0A1C5WMV4-F1
#
_entry.id   AF-A0A1C5WMV4-F1
#
_cell.length_a   1.000
_cell.length_b   1.000
_cell.length_c   1.000
_cell.angle_alpha   90.00
_cell.angle_beta   90.00
_cell.angle_gamma   90.00
#
_symmetry.space_group_name_H-M   'P 1'
#
loop_
_entity.id
_entity.type
_entity.pdbx_description
1 polymer ?
#
loop_
_entity_poly.entity_id
_entity_poly.type
_entity_poly.pdbx_seq_one_letter_code
_entity_poly.pdbx_strand_id
1 'polypeptide(L)'
;MAATKGKNINLRVERKITRISGVREVKQTFLIICEGVNTEPDYFNAFRLTSVNVKAVGQGMGTLTLVQKAINIKEQEKRKGRIYNQNWVVFD
;
A
#
# COMPACT_ATOMS: atom_id res chain seq x y z
N MET A 1 -31.43 56.54 6.80
CA MET A 1 -30.82 55.18 6.90
C MET A 1 -30.70 54.63 5.49
N ALA A 2 -29.50 54.62 4.90
CA ALA A 2 -29.27 54.14 3.54
C ALA A 2 -28.82 52.68 3.60
N ALA A 3 -29.61 51.78 3.00
CA ALA A 3 -29.34 50.35 3.00
C ALA A 3 -28.09 50.02 2.18
N THR A 4 -27.10 49.39 2.82
CA THR A 4 -25.87 48.91 2.19
C THR A 4 -26.22 47.78 1.21
N LYS A 5 -26.02 48.02 -0.10
CA LYS A 5 -26.15 46.99 -1.15
C LYS A 5 -25.24 45.81 -0.85
N GLY A 6 -25.83 44.68 -0.47
CA GLY A 6 -25.13 43.42 -0.31
C GLY A 6 -24.46 43.01 -1.61
N LYS A 7 -23.15 42.76 -1.56
CA LYS A 7 -22.40 42.18 -2.69
C LYS A 7 -22.97 40.78 -2.97
N ASN A 8 -23.62 40.63 -4.12
CA ASN A 8 -24.05 39.34 -4.65
C ASN A 8 -22.81 38.53 -5.02
N ILE A 9 -22.29 37.75 -4.08
CA ILE A 9 -21.25 36.75 -4.37
C ILE A 9 -21.92 35.57 -5.09
N ASN A 10 -21.68 35.46 -6.39
CA ASN A 10 -22.08 34.29 -7.16
C ASN A 10 -21.27 33.08 -6.68
N LEU A 11 -21.84 32.29 -5.78
CA LEU A 11 -21.27 31.02 -5.27
C LEU A 11 -21.11 29.95 -6.37
N ARG A 12 -21.69 30.20 -7.55
CA ARG A 12 -21.52 29.41 -8.77
C ARG A 12 -20.28 29.86 -9.54
N VAL A 13 -19.14 29.99 -8.85
CA VAL A 13 -17.86 29.81 -9.54
C VAL A 13 -17.87 28.35 -9.97
N GLU A 14 -18.19 28.09 -11.23
CA GLU A 14 -18.09 26.76 -11.82
C GLU A 14 -16.70 26.23 -11.53
N ARG A 15 -16.59 25.35 -10.53
CA ARG A 15 -15.35 24.63 -10.28
C ARG A 15 -15.13 23.81 -11.54
N LYS A 16 -14.23 24.27 -12.39
CA LYS A 16 -13.81 23.57 -13.59
C LYS A 16 -13.05 22.32 -13.11
N ILE A 17 -13.78 21.22 -12.91
CA ILE A 17 -13.20 19.93 -12.51
C ILE A 17 -12.50 19.36 -13.75
N THR A 18 -11.27 19.80 -13.99
CA THR A 18 -10.40 19.22 -15.00
C THR A 18 -9.64 18.05 -14.39
N ARG A 19 -9.67 16.90 -15.07
CA ARG A 19 -8.84 15.75 -14.71
C ARG A 19 -7.37 16.15 -14.79
N ILE A 20 -6.65 16.00 -13.68
CA ILE A 20 -5.19 16.06 -13.67
C ILE A 20 -4.69 14.87 -14.49
N SER A 21 -4.09 15.16 -15.64
CA SER A 21 -3.53 14.16 -16.55
C SER A 21 -2.01 14.33 -16.61
N GLY A 22 -1.29 13.26 -16.94
CA GLY A 22 0.18 13.27 -16.97
C GLY A 22 0.88 13.12 -15.60
N VAL A 23 0.12 13.08 -14.50
CA VAL A 23 0.67 12.82 -13.16
C VAL A 23 0.28 11.40 -12.73
N ARG A 24 1.27 10.60 -12.34
CA ARG A 24 1.07 9.29 -11.71
C ARG A 24 1.71 9.29 -10.34
N GLU A 25 0.89 9.17 -9.31
CA GLU A 25 1.40 9.00 -7.95
C GLU A 25 2.19 7.70 -7.83
N VAL A 26 3.39 7.80 -7.25
CA VAL A 26 4.23 6.64 -6.96
C VAL A 26 3.65 5.94 -5.73
N LYS A 27 3.12 4.73 -5.92
CA LYS A 27 2.61 3.90 -4.82
C LYS A 27 3.76 3.35 -3.99
N GLN A 28 3.56 3.28 -2.67
CA GLN A 28 4.47 2.54 -1.80
C GLN A 28 4.46 1.05 -2.16
N THR A 29 5.64 0.44 -2.06
CA THR A 29 5.87 -0.98 -2.32
C THR A 29 6.00 -1.77 -1.03
N PHE A 30 5.43 -2.97 -1.01
CA PHE A 30 5.35 -3.82 0.17
C PHE A 30 5.87 -5.23 -0.13
N LEU A 31 6.67 -5.77 0.79
CA LEU A 31 6.95 -7.20 0.89
C LEU A 31 6.18 -7.74 2.08
N ILE A 32 5.18 -8.59 1.83
CA ILE A 32 4.36 -9.24 2.86
C ILE A 32 4.81 -10.70 2.99
N ILE A 33 5.13 -11.11 4.21
CA ILE A 33 5.63 -12.44 4.51
C ILE A 33 4.65 -13.09 5.50
N CYS A 34 3.90 -14.07 5.02
CA CYS A 34 2.88 -14.78 5.79
C CYS A 34 3.45 -16.04 6.42
N GLU A 35 3.11 -16.27 7.69
CA GLU A 35 3.32 -17.54 8.36
C GLU A 35 2.54 -18.67 7.66
N GLY A 36 1.23 -18.49 7.55
CA GLY A 36 0.32 -19.38 6.83
C GLY A 36 0.58 -19.42 5.33
N VAL A 37 0.12 -20.51 4.70
CA VAL A 37 0.29 -20.76 3.26
C VAL A 37 -0.98 -20.64 2.44
N ASN A 38 -2.14 -20.55 3.11
CA ASN A 38 -3.44 -20.52 2.46
C ASN A 38 -4.16 -19.20 2.75
N THR A 39 -4.64 -19.00 3.97
CA THR A 39 -5.55 -17.92 4.37
C THR A 39 -5.02 -16.51 4.09
N GLU A 40 -3.90 -16.12 4.70
CA GLU A 40 -3.37 -14.76 4.57
C GLU A 40 -2.81 -14.49 3.16
N PRO A 41 -2.03 -15.41 2.56
CA PRO A 41 -1.59 -15.24 1.19
C PRO A 41 -2.77 -15.06 0.22
N ASP A 42 -3.81 -15.87 0.32
CA ASP A 42 -4.99 -15.80 -0.54
C ASP A 42 -5.76 -14.49 -0.34
N TYR A 43 -5.89 -14.03 0.92
CA TYR A 43 -6.49 -12.74 1.23
C TYR A 43 -5.78 -11.59 0.51
N PHE A 44 -4.45 -11.52 0.57
CA PHE A 44 -3.71 -10.44 -0.10
C PHE A 44 -3.68 -10.60 -1.62
N ASN A 45 -3.58 -11.83 -2.13
CA ASN A 45 -3.55 -12.11 -3.57
C ASN A 45 -4.91 -11.89 -4.25
N ALA A 46 -6.02 -11.88 -3.50
CA ALA A 46 -7.34 -11.52 -4.03
C ALA A 46 -7.40 -10.06 -4.51
N PHE A 47 -6.53 -9.18 -4.00
CA PHE A 47 -6.45 -7.80 -4.46
C PHE A 47 -5.51 -7.66 -5.67
N ARG A 48 -5.95 -6.90 -6.68
CA ARG A 48 -5.12 -6.54 -7.85
C ARG A 48 -4.11 -5.43 -7.52
N LEU A 49 -3.20 -5.70 -6.59
CA LEU A 49 -2.17 -4.76 -6.14
C LEU A 49 -0.86 -4.97 -6.91
N THR A 50 -0.45 -3.99 -7.71
CA THR A 50 0.83 -4.05 -8.45
C THR A 50 2.04 -3.71 -7.59
N SER A 51 1.84 -3.21 -6.37
CA SER A 51 2.90 -2.72 -5.49
C SER A 51 3.17 -3.65 -4.30
N VAL A 52 2.56 -4.82 -4.26
CA VAL A 52 2.71 -5.79 -3.16
C VAL A 52 3.30 -7.08 -3.71
N ASN A 53 4.26 -7.65 -2.98
CA ASN A 53 4.77 -8.99 -3.21
C ASN A 53 4.52 -9.83 -1.95
N VAL A 54 3.75 -10.90 -2.11
CA VAL A 54 3.35 -11.79 -1.01
C VAL A 54 4.19 -13.06 -1.05
N LYS A 55 4.73 -13.46 0.10
CA LYS A 55 5.53 -14.69 0.27
C LYS A 55 4.97 -15.51 1.41
N ALA A 56 4.64 -16.77 1.14
CA ALA A 56 4.24 -17.72 2.17
C ALA A 56 5.46 -18.51 2.67
N VAL A 57 5.56 -18.72 3.98
CA VAL A 57 6.75 -19.30 4.63
C VAL A 57 6.52 -20.72 5.16
N GLY A 58 5.28 -21.09 5.51
CA GLY A 58 4.92 -22.40 6.05
C GLY A 58 4.54 -22.34 7.54
N GLN A 59 3.55 -23.14 7.94
CA GLN A 59 3.11 -23.27 9.33
C GLN A 59 4.17 -23.96 10.21
N GLY A 60 4.19 -23.64 11.51
CA GLY A 60 4.99 -24.34 12.52
C GLY A 60 6.37 -23.75 12.79
N MET A 61 6.61 -22.49 12.42
CA MET A 61 7.81 -21.74 12.83
C MET A 61 7.51 -20.89 14.06
N GLY A 62 8.34 -20.96 15.09
CA GLY A 62 8.23 -20.04 16.22
C GLY A 62 8.43 -18.59 15.79
N THR A 63 7.79 -17.63 16.47
CA THR A 63 7.74 -16.21 16.08
C THR A 63 9.11 -15.63 15.75
N LEU A 64 10.13 -15.87 16.57
CA LEU A 64 11.50 -15.39 16.33
C LEU A 64 12.13 -16.00 15.08
N THR A 65 11.90 -17.28 14.83
CA THR A 65 12.42 -17.96 13.63
C THR A 65 11.75 -17.43 12.36
N LEU A 66 10.46 -17.10 12.42
CA LEU A 66 9.74 -16.49 11.30
C LEU A 66 10.31 -15.11 10.98
N VAL A 67 10.52 -14.26 11.99
CA VAL A 67 11.13 -12.93 11.81
C VAL A 67 12.51 -13.04 11.18
N GLN A 68 13.33 -13.99 11.64
CA GLN A 68 14.66 -14.17 11.07
C GLN A 68 14.62 -14.66 9.63
N LYS A 69 13.69 -15.56 9.30
CA LYS A 69 13.45 -15.99 7.92
C LYS A 69 12.94 -14.83 7.05
N ALA A 70 12.11 -13.95 7.60
CA ALA A 70 11.64 -12.76 6.90
C ALA A 70 12.77 -11.78 6.57
N ILE A 71 13.70 -11.56 7.50
CA ILE A 71 14.91 -10.74 7.26
C ILE A 71 15.75 -11.34 6.13
N ASN A 72 15.92 -12.67 6.11
CA ASN A 72 16.65 -13.36 5.03
C ASN A 72 15.95 -13.20 3.68
N ILE A 73 14.63 -13.34 3.62
CA ILE A 73 13.84 -13.14 2.39
C ILE A 73 13.98 -11.71 1.88
N LYS A 74 13.87 -10.71 2.77
CA LYS A 74 14.10 -9.30 2.42
C LYS A 74 15.46 -9.08 1.78
N GLU A 75 16.52 -9.63 2.36
CA GLU A 75 17.87 -9.48 1.82
C GLU A 75 18.05 -10.20 0.47
N GLN A 76 17.43 -11.37 0.30
CA GLN A 76 17.42 -12.08 -0.99
C GLN A 76 16.71 -11.28 -2.08
N GLU A 77 15.57 -10.65 -1.77
CA GLU A 77 14.86 -9.81 -2.74
C GLU A 77 15.66 -8.55 -3.08
N LYS A 78 16.34 -7.95 -2.09
CA LYS A 78 17.27 -6.84 -2.31
C LYS A 78 18.39 -7.22 -3.28
N ARG A 79 18.98 -8.42 -3.14
CA ARG A 79 20.00 -8.94 -4.07
C ARG A 79 19.47 -9.15 -5.49
N LYS A 80 18.17 -9.40 -5.65
CA LYS A 80 17.49 -9.46 -6.96
C LYS A 80 17.10 -8.09 -7.51
N GLY A 81 17.55 -7.00 -6.89
CA GLY A 81 17.23 -5.63 -7.29
C GLY A 81 15.83 -5.17 -6.87
N ARG A 82 15.14 -5.89 -5.97
CA ARG A 82 13.81 -5.51 -5.47
C ARG A 82 13.91 -4.95 -4.06
N ILE A 83 13.75 -3.64 -3.96
CA ILE A 83 13.73 -2.90 -2.68
C ILE A 83 12.30 -2.44 -2.43
N TYR A 84 11.78 -2.75 -1.24
CA TYR A 84 10.44 -2.39 -0.83
C TYR A 84 10.47 -1.24 0.18
N ASN A 85 9.49 -0.35 0.10
CA ASN A 85 9.33 0.73 1.09
C ASN A 85 8.95 0.17 2.47
N GLN A 86 8.17 -0.92 2.48
CA GLN A 86 7.70 -1.56 3.69
C GLN A 86 7.87 -3.08 3.63
N ASN A 87 8.17 -3.70 4.77
CA ASN A 87 8.32 -5.15 4.90
C ASN A 87 7.47 -5.58 6.09
N TRP A 88 6.44 -6.39 5.86
CA TRP A 88 5.46 -6.79 6.86
C TRP A 88 5.54 -8.30 7.08
N VAL A 89 5.51 -8.71 8.34
CA VAL A 89 5.41 -10.12 8.75
C VAL A 89 4.01 -10.32 9.32
N VAL A 90 3.30 -11.30 8.79
CA VAL A 90 1.92 -11.61 9.17
C VAL A 90 1.92 -12.95 9.89
N PHE A 91 1.50 -12.90 11.15
CA PHE A 91 1.28 -14.05 12.02
C PHE A 91 -0.20 -14.42 11.99
N ASP A 92 -0.50 -15.70 12.19
CA ASP A 92 -1.85 -16.18 12.51
C ASP A 92 -2.21 -15.83 13.97
#